data_AF-Q5MG79-F1
#
_entry.id   AF-Q5MG79-F1
#
_cell.length_a   1.000
_cell.length_b   1.000
_cell.length_c   1.000
_cell.angle_alpha   90.00
_cell.angle_beta   90.00
_cell.angle_gamma   90.00
#
_symmetry.space_group_name_H-M   'P 1'
#
loop_
_entity.id
_entity.type
_entity.pdbx_description
1 polymer ?
#
loop_
_entity_poly.entity_id
_entity_poly.type
_entity_poly.pdbx_seq_one_letter_code
_entity_poly.pdbx_strand_id
1 'polypeptide(L)' 'LYDMNGCYSRLKELVPTLPQNRKVSRVEILQHVIDYIWDLELELNSESHVGTPGGRGLPARAPLSTL' A
#
# COMPACT_ATOMS: atom_id res chain seq x y z
N LEU A 1 18.07 -17.34 -3.51
CA LEU A 1 18.23 -16.27 -2.51
C LEU A 1 17.60 -15.00 -3.10
N TYR A 2 16.48 -14.55 -2.57
CA TYR A 2 15.82 -13.33 -3.07
C TYR A 2 16.70 -12.13 -2.74
N ASP A 3 17.20 -11.45 -3.77
CA ASP A 3 17.92 -10.19 -3.61
C ASP A 3 16.91 -9.14 -3.13
N MET A 4 17.11 -8.60 -1.93
CA MET A 4 16.29 -7.51 -1.39
C MET A 4 16.21 -6.34 -2.38
N ASN A 5 17.27 -6.06 -3.13
CA ASN A 5 17.27 -5.00 -4.13
C ASN A 5 16.39 -5.35 -5.33
N GLY A 6 16.27 -6.63 -5.68
CA GLY A 6 15.33 -7.12 -6.69
C GLY A 6 13.88 -6.91 -6.27
N CYS A 7 13.57 -7.15 -4.99
CA CYS A 7 12.23 -6.87 -4.44
C CYS A 7 11.90 -5.37 -4.54
N TYR A 8 12.83 -4.48 -4.15
CA TYR A 8 12.62 -3.03 -4.28
C TYR A 8 12.44 -2.57 -5.74
N SER A 9 13.14 -3.20 -6.68
CA SER A 9 12.99 -2.89 -8.11
C SER A 9 11.59 -3.25 -8.60
N ARG A 10 11.10 -4.44 -8.22
CA ARG A 10 9.74 -4.87 -8.56
C ARG A 10 8.66 -4.01 -7.90
N LEU A 11 8.88 -3.55 -6.67
CA LEU A 11 7.96 -2.62 -6.00
C LEU A 11 7.85 -1.28 -6.75
N LYS A 12 8.95 -0.78 -7.34
CA LYS A 12 8.93 0.45 -8.15
C LYS A 12 8.19 0.32 -9.48
N GLU A 13 8.04 -0.89 -10.00
CA GLU A 13 7.24 -1.15 -11.20
C GLU A 13 5.75 -1.26 -10.88
N LEU A 14 5.42 -1.79 -9.69
CA LEU A 14 4.04 -2.04 -9.28
C LEU A 14 3.36 -0.86 -8.59
N VAL A 15 4.11 0.00 -7.89
CA VAL A 15 3.56 1.13 -7.15
C VAL A 15 3.66 2.42 -7.97
N PRO A 16 2.54 2.98 -8.46
CA PRO A 16 2.54 4.16 -9.34
C PRO A 16 3.08 5.43 -8.67
N THR A 17 3.00 5.49 -7.34
CA THR A 17 3.39 6.66 -6.55
C THR A 17 4.90 6.72 -6.27
N LEU A 18 5.66 5.67 -6.62
CA LEU A 18 7.10 5.64 -6.40
C LEU A 18 7.87 6.37 -7.51
N PRO A 19 8.77 7.31 -7.15
CA PRO A 19 9.60 7.99 -8.13
C PRO A 19 10.65 7.02 -8.71
N GLN A 20 10.59 6.81 -10.02
CA GLN A 20 11.51 5.92 -10.75
C GLN A 20 12.86 6.58 -11.05
N ASN A 21 12.89 7.91 -11.25
CA ASN A 21 14.08 8.67 -11.65
C ASN A 21 14.90 9.27 -10.50
N ARG A 22 14.57 8.94 -9.23
CA ARG A 22 15.32 9.42 -8.06
C ARG A 22 15.65 8.30 -7.08
N LYS A 23 16.70 8.51 -6.28
CA LYS A 23 17.02 7.64 -5.14
C LYS A 23 16.00 7.88 -4.02
N VAL A 24 15.19 6.87 -3.74
CA VAL A 24 14.25 6.82 -2.61
C VAL A 24 14.80 5.94 -1.51
N SER A 25 14.55 6.32 -0.26
CA SER A 25 15.00 5.53 0.88
C SER A 25 14.19 4.23 1.01
N ARG A 26 14.74 3.20 1.65
CA ARG A 26 14.01 1.93 1.88
C ARG A 26 12.71 2.15 2.65
N VAL A 27 12.73 3.07 3.62
CA VAL A 27 11.55 3.40 4.43
C VAL A 27 10.49 4.11 3.61
N GLU A 28 10.88 5.07 2.78
CA GLU A 28 9.98 5.77 1.86
C GLU A 28 9.33 4.77 0.88
N ILE A 29 10.09 3.80 0.36
CA ILE A 29 9.53 2.74 -0.48
C ILE A 29 8.46 1.94 0.26
N LEU A 30 8.74 1.53 1.49
CA LEU A 30 7.79 0.77 2.29
C LEU A 30 6.52 1.57 2.59
N GLN A 31 6.63 2.86 2.88
CA GLN A 31 5.47 3.73 3.13
C GLN A 31 4.57 3.84 1.89
N HIS A 32 5.15 4.11 0.72
CA HIS A 32 4.39 4.16 -0.54
C HIS A 32 3.69 2.84 -0.88
N VAL A 33 4.34 1.70 -0.59
CA VAL A 33 3.73 0.37 -0.79
C VAL A 33 2.55 0.17 0.15
N ILE A 34 2.72 0.53 1.42
CA ILE A 34 1.69 0.42 2.44
C ILE A 34 0.47 1.26 2.06
N ASP A 35 0.67 2.52 1.65
CA ASP A 35 -0.42 3.40 1.24
C ASP A 35 -1.08 2.91 -0.06
N TYR A 36 -0.31 2.41 -1.03
CA TYR A 36 -0.87 1.85 -2.26
C TYR A 36 -1.74 0.60 -2.01
N ILE A 37 -1.34 -0.29 -1.11
CA ILE A 37 -2.17 -1.43 -0.72
C ILE A 37 -3.46 -0.95 -0.07
N TRP A 38 -3.38 0.04 0.83
CA TRP A 38 -4.55 0.59 1.50
C TRP A 38 -5.53 1.27 0.54
N ASP A 39 -5.03 2.02 -0.44
CA ASP A 39 -5.85 2.66 -1.47
C ASP A 39 -6.56 1.60 -2.32
N LEU A 40 -5.85 0.55 -2.76
CA LEU A 40 -6.45 -0.56 -3.50
C LEU A 40 -7.51 -1.30 -2.69
N GLU A 41 -7.29 -1.52 -1.39
CA GLU A 41 -8.29 -2.13 -0.50
C GLU A 41 -9.54 -1.24 -0.37
N LEU A 42 -9.37 0.08 -0.31
CA LEU A 42 -10.50 1.02 -0.28
C LEU A 42 -11.30 0.98 -1.59
N GLU A 43 -10.61 1.03 -2.73
CA GLU A 43 -11.22 0.97 -4.07
C GLU A 43 -12.00 -0.34 -4.25
N LEU A 44 -11.37 -1.48 -3.97
CA LEU A 44 -12.00 -2.80 -4.07
C LEU A 44 -13.21 -2.94 -3.12
N ASN A 45 -13.11 -2.45 -1.88
CA ASN A 45 -14.24 -2.47 -0.95
C ASN A 45 -15.37 -1.54 -1.39
N SER A 46 -15.06 -0.41 -2.02
CA SER A 46 -16.05 0.52 -2.55
C SER A 46 -16.82 -0.05 -3.74
N GLU A 47 -16.14 -0.77 -4.64
CA GLU A 47 -16.78 -1.50 -5.75
C GLU A 47 -17.62 -2.68 -5.25
N SER A 48 -17.13 -3.36 -4.21
CA SER A 48 -17.86 -4.45 -3.55
C SER A 48 -19.15 -3.99 -2.86
N HIS A 49 -19.24 -2.70 -2.51
CA HIS A 49 -20.42 -2.11 -1.87
C HIS A 49 -21.56 -1.76 -2.84
N VAL A 50 -21.38 -1.96 -4.15
CA VAL A 50 -22.47 -1.87 -5.15
C VAL A 50 -23.31 -3.18 -5.18
N GLY A 51 -22.94 -4.20 -4.39
CA GLY A 51 -23.63 -5.50 -4.35
C GLY A 51 -24.36 -5.87 -3.06
N THR A 52 -24.23 -5.15 -1.94
CA THR A 52 -24.82 -5.59 -0.66
C THR A 52 -25.09 -4.45 0.32
N PRO A 53 -26.35 -4.22 0.75
CA PRO A 53 -26.65 -3.30 1.84
C PRO A 53 -26.39 -4.03 3.16
N GLY A 54 -25.19 -3.86 3.72
CA GLY A 54 -24.90 -4.24 5.09
C GLY A 54 -23.64 -5.07 5.24
N GLY A 55 -22.57 -4.44 5.73
CA GLY A 55 -21.37 -5.21 6.03
C GLY A 55 -20.15 -4.38 6.42
N ARG A 56 -20.17 -3.85 7.65
CA ARG A 56 -18.99 -3.59 8.49
C ARG A 56 -17.95 -2.58 7.98
N GLY A 57 -17.99 -1.40 8.59
CA GLY A 57 -16.82 -0.54 8.71
C GLY A 57 -15.64 -1.31 9.33
N LEU A 58 -14.53 -1.33 8.60
CA LEU A 58 -13.22 -1.74 9.09
C LEU A 58 -12.58 -0.56 9.84
N PRO A 59 -11.74 -0.83 10.86
CA PRO A 59 -11.33 0.16 11.84
C PRO A 59 -10.36 1.18 11.23
N ALA A 60 -10.62 2.45 11.53
CA ALA A 60 -9.72 3.56 11.23
C ALA A 60 -8.32 3.29 11.83
N ARG A 61 -7.30 3.51 11.00
CA ARG A 61 -5.88 3.29 11.28
C ARG A 61 -5.47 3.91 12.62
N ALA A 62 -5.11 3.08 13.60
CA ALA A 62 -4.46 3.55 14.82
C ALA A 62 -2.98 3.88 14.53
N PRO A 63 -2.45 5.02 15.01
CA PRO A 63 -1.05 5.38 14.80
C PRO A 63 -0.13 4.44 15.57
N LEU A 64 0.91 3.93 14.89
CA LEU A 64 2.03 3.21 15.47
C LEU A 64 2.88 4.17 16.32
N SER A 65 2.46 4.43 17.56
CA SER A 65 3.28 5.13 18.55
C SER A 65 2.94 4.65 19.96
N THR A 66 3.14 3.36 20.25
CA THR A 66 3.39 2.89 21.62
C THR A 66 4.03 1.50 21.56
N LEU A 67 5.36 1.45 21.51
CA LEU A 67 6.16 0.43 22.19
C LEU A 67 7.46 1.08 22.65
#